data_AF-A0A965Y2L1-F1
#
_entry.id   AF-A0A965Y2L1-F1
#
_cell.length_a   1.000
_cell.length_b   1.000
_cell.length_c   1.000
_cell.angle_alpha   90.00
_cell.angle_beta   90.00
_cell.angle_gamma   90.00
#
_symmetry.space_group_name_H-M   'P 1'
#
loop_
_entity.id
_entity.type
_entity.pdbx_description
1 polymer ?
#
loop_
_entity_poly.entity_id
_entity_poly.type
_entity_poly.pdbx_seq_one_letter_code
_entity_poly.pdbx_strand_id
1 'polypeptide(L)'
;MSYKAEYPENSILVVGNSQTTGFNPINQQFGAFFITFVLVRETAEILDCSVSVTLETTARFIRGFFMGRNLVQDEVFIVSQVQSR
;
A
#
# COMPACT_ATOMS: atom_id res chain seq x y z
N MET A 1 10.29 -29.69 8.09
CA MET A 1 10.37 -28.22 8.15
C MET A 1 8.94 -27.69 8.10
N SER A 2 8.46 -27.06 9.17
CA SER A 2 7.11 -26.49 9.19
C SER A 2 7.13 -25.17 8.45
N TYR A 3 6.34 -25.03 7.39
CA TYR A 3 6.19 -23.78 6.66
C TYR A 3 5.35 -22.83 7.50
N LYS A 4 6.00 -21.83 8.13
CA LYS A 4 5.29 -20.77 8.85
C LYS A 4 4.91 -19.71 7.83
N ALA A 5 3.62 -19.44 7.68
CA ALA A 5 3.15 -18.33 6.87
C ALA A 5 3.74 -17.00 7.40
N GLU A 6 4.13 -16.11 6.49
CA GLU A 6 4.70 -14.79 6.83
C GLU A 6 3.68 -13.88 7.52
N TYR A 7 2.40 -14.01 7.15
CA TYR A 7 1.30 -13.23 7.69
C TYR A 7 0.30 -14.11 8.47
N PRO A 8 -0.40 -13.56 9.48
CA PRO A 8 -1.46 -14.26 10.20
C PRO A 8 -2.57 -14.81 9.28
N GLU A 9 -3.23 -15.91 9.68
CA GLU A 9 -4.31 -16.52 8.89
C GLU A 9 -5.52 -15.60 8.69
N ASN A 10 -5.77 -14.68 9.62
CA ASN A 10 -6.82 -13.67 9.51
C ASN A 10 -6.39 -12.44 8.70
N SER A 11 -5.30 -12.52 7.93
CA SER A 11 -4.88 -11.42 7.07
C SER A 11 -5.66 -11.39 5.75
N ILE A 12 -5.88 -10.19 5.21
CA ILE A 12 -6.42 -9.98 3.87
C ILE A 12 -5.45 -9.13 3.05
N LEU A 13 -5.33 -9.42 1.76
CA LEU A 13 -4.58 -8.62 0.79
C LEU A 13 -5.54 -7.70 0.04
N VAL A 14 -5.32 -6.39 0.15
CA VAL A 14 -6.00 -5.37 -0.65
C VAL A 14 -5.03 -4.85 -1.69
N VAL A 15 -5.48 -4.75 -2.94
CA VAL A 15 -4.68 -4.22 -4.05
C VAL A 15 -5.38 -2.99 -4.62
N GLY A 16 -4.73 -1.85 -4.50
CA GLY A 16 -5.13 -0.61 -5.15
C GLY A 16 -4.39 -0.45 -6.48
N ASN A 17 -5.11 -0.07 -7.52
CA ASN A 17 -4.56 0.29 -8.82
C ASN A 17 -4.98 1.71 -9.16
N SER A 18 -4.02 2.60 -9.39
CA SER A 18 -4.28 3.94 -9.88
C SER A 18 -4.57 3.88 -11.38
N GLN A 19 -5.85 3.95 -11.74
CA GLN A 19 -6.26 4.13 -13.12
C GLN A 19 -6.09 5.61 -13.50
N THR A 20 -5.08 5.92 -14.31
CA THR A 20 -4.94 7.27 -14.88
C THR A 20 -5.89 7.42 -16.06
N THR A 21 -6.64 8.52 -16.08
CA THR A 21 -7.56 8.89 -17.16
C THR A 21 -6.78 9.43 -18.36
N GLY A 22 -6.14 8.57 -19.15
CA GLY A 22 -5.58 8.98 -20.44
C GLY A 22 -4.61 8.01 -21.08
N PHE A 23 -4.91 7.57 -22.29
CA PHE A 23 -3.95 6.93 -23.19
C PHE A 23 -2.91 7.98 -23.61
N ASN A 24 -1.72 7.98 -22.99
CA ASN A 24 -0.59 8.79 -23.43
C ASN A 24 0.66 7.92 -23.50
N PRO A 25 1.55 8.11 -24.49
CA PRO A 25 2.76 7.30 -24.68
C PRO A 25 3.68 7.27 -23.43
N ILE A 26 3.65 8.34 -22.63
CA ILE A 26 4.35 8.43 -21.35
C ILE A 26 3.80 7.39 -20.35
N ASN A 27 2.49 7.17 -20.29
CA ASN A 27 1.85 6.22 -19.36
C ASN A 27 2.21 4.76 -19.68
N GLN A 28 2.47 4.44 -20.96
CA GLN A 28 2.90 3.11 -21.37
C GLN A 28 4.32 2.78 -20.90
N GLN A 29 5.16 3.81 -20.69
CA GLN A 29 6.55 3.67 -20.28
C GLN A 29 6.75 3.75 -18.75
N PHE A 30 5.86 4.41 -18.00
CA PHE A 30 5.97 4.59 -16.54
C PHE A 30 5.08 3.67 -15.69
N GLY A 31 4.24 2.84 -16.31
CA GLY A 31 3.54 1.75 -15.63
C GLY A 31 2.39 2.21 -14.73
N ALA A 32 1.37 1.36 -14.58
CA ALA A 32 0.32 1.59 -13.60
C ALA A 32 0.92 1.61 -12.19
N PHE A 33 0.49 2.56 -11.36
CA PHE A 33 0.87 2.60 -9.95
C PHE A 33 -0.04 1.64 -9.16
N PHE A 34 0.58 0.62 -8.58
CA PHE A 34 -0.05 -0.31 -7.66
C PHE A 34 0.42 -0.05 -6.25
N ILE A 35 -0.50 -0.20 -5.30
CA ILE A 35 -0.24 -0.26 -3.88
C ILE A 35 -0.93 -1.50 -3.32
N THR A 36 -0.24 -2.23 -2.44
CA THR A 36 -0.82 -3.38 -1.73
C THR A 36 -0.82 -3.10 -0.24
N PHE A 37 -1.85 -3.60 0.43
CA PHE A 37 -1.94 -3.62 1.89
C PHE A 37 -2.25 -5.04 2.37
N VAL A 38 -1.46 -5.52 3.32
CA VAL A 38 -1.84 -6.69 4.12
C VAL A 38 -2.48 -6.18 5.40
N LEU A 39 -3.71 -6.57 5.66
CA LEU A 39 -4.51 -6.07 6.78
C LEU A 39 -4.95 -7.20 7.70
N VAL A 40 -5.11 -6.93 8.99
CA VAL A 40 -5.93 -7.78 9.87
C VAL A 40 -7.40 -7.62 9.50
N ARG A 41 -8.10 -8.73 9.20
CA ARG A 41 -9.49 -8.72 8.74
C ARG A 41 -10.45 -8.00 9.69
N GLU A 42 -10.30 -8.20 11.00
CA GLU A 42 -11.25 -7.71 12.00
C GLU A 42 -11.01 -6.24 12.37
N THR A 43 -9.75 -5.81 12.37
CA THR A 43 -9.37 -4.47 12.83
C THR A 43 -9.04 -3.52 11.70
N ALA A 44 -8.78 -4.01 10.49
CA ALA A 44 -8.22 -3.26 9.37
C ALA A 44 -6.84 -2.61 9.68
N GLU A 45 -6.11 -3.13 10.66
CA GLU A 45 -4.73 -2.73 10.93
C GLU A 45 -3.82 -3.17 9.78
N ILE A 46 -3.04 -2.22 9.25
CA ILE A 46 -2.08 -2.44 8.16
C ILE A 46 -0.83 -3.11 8.73
N LEU A 47 -0.66 -4.40 8.42
CA LEU A 47 0.50 -5.21 8.78
C LEU A 47 1.67 -5.01 7.82
N ASP A 48 1.38 -4.75 6.54
CA ASP A 48 2.40 -4.47 5.53
C ASP A 48 1.86 -3.67 4.35
N CYS A 49 2.76 -3.00 3.64
CA CYS A 49 2.46 -2.19 2.47
C CYS A 49 3.60 -2.25 1.44
N SER A 50 3.25 -2.44 0.18
CA SER A 50 4.20 -2.38 -0.96
C SER A 50 3.65 -1.50 -2.07
N VAL A 51 4.55 -0.89 -2.85
CA VAL A 51 4.21 0.01 -3.95
C VAL A 51 5.06 -0.27 -5.17
N SER A 52 4.47 -0.13 -6.37
CA SER A 52 5.17 -0.37 -7.64
C SER A 52 6.00 0.85 -8.05
N VAL A 53 7.06 1.13 -7.30
CA VAL A 53 8.03 2.19 -7.61
C VAL A 53 9.42 1.58 -7.84
N THR A 54 10.23 2.21 -8.68
CA THR A 54 11.56 1.70 -9.03
C THR A 54 12.56 1.79 -7.89
N LEU A 55 12.49 2.85 -7.09
CA LEU A 55 13.46 3.11 -6.03
C LEU A 55 12.97 2.60 -4.68
N GLU A 56 13.75 1.74 -4.04
CA GLU A 56 13.43 1.17 -2.73
C GLU A 56 13.26 2.25 -1.65
N THR A 57 14.08 3.32 -1.70
CA THR A 57 13.96 4.45 -0.79
C THR A 57 12.58 5.10 -0.87
N THR A 58 12.04 5.25 -2.09
CA THR A 58 10.69 5.79 -2.31
C THR A 58 9.64 4.82 -1.76
N ALA A 59 9.79 3.51 -1.99
CA ALA A 59 8.87 2.51 -1.45
C ALA A 59 8.82 2.55 0.08
N ARG A 60 10.00 2.62 0.72
CA ARG A 60 10.13 2.70 2.19
C ARG A 60 9.55 3.98 2.78
N PHE A 61 9.76 5.11 2.10
CA PHE A 61 9.18 6.38 2.50
C PHE A 61 7.64 6.33 2.49
N ILE A 62 7.05 5.85 1.39
CA ILE A 62 5.60 5.69 1.25
C ILE A 62 5.05 4.72 2.28
N ARG A 63 5.69 3.56 2.48
CA ARG A 63 5.32 2.57 3.51
C ARG A 63 5.23 3.19 4.90
N GLY A 64 6.09 4.15 5.23
CA GLY A 64 6.10 4.86 6.51
C GLY A 64 4.80 5.62 6.84
N PHE A 65 3.96 5.93 5.86
CA PHE A 65 2.66 6.56 6.11
C PHE A 65 1.61 5.58 6.65
N PHE A 66 1.76 4.29 6.37
CA PHE A 66 0.67 3.31 6.52
C PHE A 66 0.90 2.29 7.64
N MET A 67 2.15 1.91 7.92
CA MET A 67 2.44 0.82 8.86
C MET A 67 1.79 1.02 10.24
N GLY A 68 1.07 0.01 10.73
CA GLY A 68 0.41 0.01 12.03
C GLY A 68 -0.81 0.93 12.14
N ARG A 69 -1.24 1.56 11.03
CA ARG A 69 -2.45 2.36 10.98
C ARG A 69 -3.67 1.51 10.69
N ASN A 70 -4.84 2.00 11.08
CA ASN A 70 -6.11 1.44 10.67
C ASN A 70 -6.51 2.02 9.30
N LEU A 71 -6.69 1.17 8.28
CA LEU A 71 -6.99 1.62 6.92
C LEU A 71 -8.28 2.45 6.83
N VAL A 72 -9.27 2.19 7.70
CA VAL A 72 -10.58 2.86 7.67
C VAL A 72 -10.62 4.02 8.66
N GLN A 73 -10.17 3.81 9.90
CA GLN A 73 -10.32 4.80 10.96
C GLN A 73 -9.27 5.94 10.88
N ASP A 74 -8.09 5.66 10.34
CA ASP A 74 -7.01 6.65 10.24
C ASP A 74 -6.97 7.38 8.88
N GLU A 75 -7.98 7.23 8.02
CA GLU A 75 -8.00 7.78 6.65
C GLU A 75 -7.61 9.27 6.63
N VAL A 76 -8.29 10.09 7.44
CA VAL A 76 -8.04 11.55 7.52
C VAL A 76 -6.59 11.84 7.91
N PHE A 77 -6.04 11.09 8.86
CA PHE A 77 -4.66 11.25 9.29
C PHE A 77 -3.68 10.85 8.17
N ILE A 78 -3.89 9.69 7.55
CA ILE A 78 -3.05 9.19 6.45
C ILE A 78 -3.03 10.18 5.29
N VAL A 79 -4.21 10.66 4.86
CA VAL A 79 -4.34 11.66 3.80
C VAL A 79 -3.57 12.94 4.15
N SER A 80 -3.69 13.42 5.40
CA SER A 80 -2.95 14.61 5.84
C SER A 80 -1.43 14.43 5.76
N GLN A 81 -0.91 13.25 6.12
CA GLN A 81 0.52 12.97 6.07
C GLN A 81 1.04 12.96 4.63
N VAL A 82 0.31 12.32 3.73
CA VAL A 82 0.64 12.27 2.29
C VAL A 82 0.60 13.65 1.65
N GLN A 83 -0.30 14.54 2.08
CA GLN A 83 -0.39 15.90 1.52
C GLN A 83 0.69 16.85 2.06
N SER A 84 1.21 16.59 3.26
CA SER A 84 2.14 17.49 3.96
C SER A 84 3.63 17.23 3.72
N ARG A 85 4.00 16.11 3.08
CA ARG A 85 5.39 15.63 2.96
C ARG A 85 5.67 15.06 1.58
#